data_AF-A0A1R1STD4-F1
#
_entry.id   AF-A0A1R1STD4-F1
#
_cell.length_a   1.000
_cell.length_b   1.000
_cell.length_c   1.000
_cell.angle_alpha   90.00
_cell.angle_beta   90.00
_cell.angle_gamma   90.00
#
_symmetry.space_group_name_H-M   'P 1'
#
loop_
_entity.id
_entity.type
_entity.pdbx_description
1 polymer ?
#
loop_
_entity_poly.entity_id
_entity_poly.type
_entity_poly.pdbx_seq_one_letter_code
_entity_poly.pdbx_strand_id
1 'polypeptide(L)'
;MSPQPGRPRRSAPGKPYRRPKKDPVRILAFEALRAVDERDAYANLVLPPLLRKAREESTEARPFDARDAALATELVYGTLRRQGTYDAIIAECVDRPLREVDPPVLDVLSLGAHQLLGTRIPAHAAVSASVELARVVLGDGRAKFVNAVLRKIAADDLAGWLEKVAPPYDEDPEEHLAIVHSHPRWIVSALWDALGGGSAGIEDLLEADNERPEVTLVARPGRSTAEELMAAVGEDSALPGRWSPYAVRLTEGGEPGALDAVREGRAGVQDEGSQLVAVALANAPLEGPDERWLDGCAGPGGKAALLGALAARRGAALLAA
;
A
#
# COMPACT_ATOMS: atom_id res chain seq x y z
N MET A 1 -48.48 -17.15 58.34
CA MET A 1 -47.03 -17.00 58.07
C MET A 1 -46.90 -16.28 56.75
N SER A 2 -46.58 -14.98 56.77
CA SER A 2 -46.41 -14.17 55.55
C SER A 2 -45.00 -14.38 54.98
N PRO A 3 -44.83 -14.55 53.66
CA PRO A 3 -43.51 -14.70 53.06
C PRO A 3 -42.78 -13.35 53.02
N GLN A 4 -41.51 -13.34 53.44
CA GLN A 4 -40.65 -12.16 53.34
C GLN A 4 -40.28 -11.86 51.88
N PRO A 5 -40.19 -10.59 51.45
CA PRO A 5 -39.69 -10.25 50.12
C PRO A 5 -38.18 -10.48 50.04
N GLY A 6 -37.75 -11.20 49.01
CA GLY A 6 -36.34 -11.45 48.71
C GLY A 6 -35.58 -10.15 48.44
N ARG A 7 -34.39 -10.01 49.02
CA ARG A 7 -33.47 -8.88 48.79
C ARG A 7 -33.08 -8.80 47.30
N PRO A 8 -33.01 -7.59 46.72
CA PRO A 8 -32.53 -7.42 45.35
C PRO A 8 -31.05 -7.81 45.25
N ARG A 9 -30.71 -8.66 44.27
CA ARG A 9 -29.32 -8.98 43.92
C ARG A 9 -28.62 -7.69 43.49
N ARG A 10 -27.65 -7.23 44.28
CA ARG A 10 -26.73 -6.15 43.88
C ARG A 10 -25.98 -6.58 42.62
N SER A 11 -26.22 -5.89 41.51
CA SER A 11 -25.40 -6.00 40.31
C SER A 11 -23.94 -5.68 40.67
N ALA A 12 -23.00 -6.52 40.24
CA ALA A 12 -21.58 -6.27 40.41
C ALA A 12 -21.22 -4.88 39.84
N PRO A 13 -20.32 -4.11 40.51
CA PRO A 13 -19.90 -2.82 39.99
C PRO A 13 -19.28 -3.01 38.59
N GLY A 14 -19.81 -2.27 37.60
CA GLY A 14 -19.27 -2.29 36.24
C GLY A 14 -17.79 -1.93 36.24
N LYS A 15 -17.00 -2.59 35.38
CA LYS A 15 -15.56 -2.27 35.25
C LYS A 15 -15.39 -0.77 35.00
N PRO A 16 -14.44 -0.10 35.68
CA PRO A 16 -14.21 1.33 35.49
C PRO A 16 -13.88 1.64 34.03
N TYR A 17 -14.50 2.69 33.49
CA TYR A 17 -14.25 3.15 32.12
C TYR A 17 -12.79 3.54 31.98
N ARG A 18 -12.05 2.80 31.14
CA ARG A 18 -10.66 3.10 30.80
C ARG A 18 -10.65 3.92 29.52
N ARG A 19 -10.04 5.10 29.55
CA ARG A 19 -9.85 5.91 28.33
C ARG A 19 -9.14 5.07 27.26
N PRO A 20 -9.63 5.06 26.02
CA PRO A 20 -8.99 4.33 24.93
C PRO A 20 -7.53 4.75 24.74
N LYS A 21 -6.64 3.79 24.47
CA LYS A 21 -5.23 4.08 24.21
C LYS A 21 -5.08 4.52 22.75
N LYS A 22 -4.50 5.71 22.54
CA LYS A 22 -4.18 6.20 21.20
C LYS A 22 -2.91 5.52 20.69
N ASP A 23 -3.04 4.79 19.60
CA ASP A 23 -1.92 4.22 18.84
C ASP A 23 -1.68 5.10 17.61
N PRO A 24 -0.57 5.87 17.55
CA PRO A 24 -0.33 6.81 16.47
C PRO A 24 -0.21 6.13 15.11
N VAL A 25 0.32 4.90 15.05
CA VAL A 25 0.53 4.16 13.80
C VAL A 25 -0.80 3.79 13.16
N ARG A 26 -1.71 3.21 13.95
CA ARG A 26 -3.03 2.77 13.47
C ARG A 26 -3.98 3.93 13.20
N ILE A 27 -3.85 5.02 13.97
CA ILE A 27 -4.59 6.26 13.70
C ILE A 27 -4.14 6.84 12.36
N LEU A 28 -2.84 6.93 12.11
CA LEU A 28 -2.30 7.39 10.83
C LEU A 28 -2.79 6.52 9.67
N ALA A 29 -2.72 5.19 9.82
CA ALA A 29 -3.20 4.27 8.81
C ALA A 29 -4.69 4.47 8.51
N PHE A 30 -5.52 4.60 9.54
CA PHE A 30 -6.94 4.92 9.38
C PHE A 30 -7.17 6.26 8.69
N GLU A 31 -6.47 7.33 9.06
CA GLU A 31 -6.58 8.63 8.41
C GLU A 31 -6.19 8.57 6.92
N ALA A 32 -5.18 7.79 6.58
CA ALA A 32 -4.78 7.57 5.20
C ALA A 32 -5.85 6.81 4.40
N LEU A 33 -6.40 5.72 4.96
CA LEU A 33 -7.49 4.95 4.33
C LEU A 33 -8.74 5.81 4.13
N ARG A 34 -9.15 6.58 5.15
CA ARG A 34 -10.26 7.55 5.03
C ARG A 34 -10.05 8.57 3.92
N ALA A 35 -8.83 9.09 3.79
CA ALA A 35 -8.53 10.07 2.76
C ALA A 35 -8.59 9.47 1.35
N VAL A 36 -8.20 8.20 1.18
CA VAL A 36 -8.34 7.47 -0.10
C VAL A 36 -9.82 7.24 -0.40
N ASP A 37 -10.59 6.73 0.56
CA ASP A 37 -12.02 6.42 0.41
C ASP A 37 -12.89 7.67 0.14
N GLU A 38 -12.67 8.77 0.87
CA GLU A 38 -13.55 9.95 0.78
C GLU A 38 -13.21 10.91 -0.36
N ARG A 39 -11.95 10.94 -0.81
CA ARG A 39 -11.43 12.03 -1.67
C ARG A 39 -10.84 11.55 -2.98
N ASP A 40 -11.00 10.27 -3.31
CA ASP A 40 -10.30 9.61 -4.42
C ASP A 40 -8.80 9.94 -4.44
N ALA A 41 -8.23 10.12 -3.25
CA ALA A 41 -6.86 10.58 -3.12
C ALA A 41 -5.91 9.40 -3.31
N TYR A 42 -4.82 9.61 -4.05
CA TYR A 42 -3.84 8.55 -4.23
C TYR A 42 -3.01 8.34 -2.95
N ALA A 43 -2.94 7.10 -2.48
CA ALA A 43 -2.24 6.74 -1.23
C ALA A 43 -0.77 7.21 -1.21
N ASN A 44 -0.08 7.17 -2.36
CA ASN A 44 1.30 7.65 -2.51
C ASN A 44 1.46 9.17 -2.35
N LEU A 45 0.37 9.94 -2.49
CA LEU A 45 0.36 11.38 -2.24
C LEU A 45 -0.08 11.72 -0.82
N VAL A 46 -0.94 10.90 -0.23
CA VAL A 46 -1.50 11.10 1.12
C VAL A 46 -0.54 10.64 2.21
N LEU A 47 0.11 9.50 2.05
CA LEU A 47 0.90 8.88 3.11
C LEU A 47 2.17 9.67 3.48
N PRO A 48 2.99 10.19 2.54
CA PRO A 48 4.20 10.94 2.88
C PRO A 48 3.98 12.16 3.78
N PRO A 49 3.02 13.08 3.54
CA PRO A 49 2.78 14.19 4.44
C PRO A 49 2.26 13.75 5.82
N LEU A 50 1.47 12.68 5.91
CA LEU A 50 1.03 12.11 7.18
C LEU A 50 2.20 11.55 8.00
N LEU A 51 3.09 10.79 7.36
CA LEU A 51 4.30 10.26 7.99
C LEU A 51 5.23 11.38 8.48
N ARG A 52 5.43 12.42 7.66
CA ARG A 52 6.23 13.59 8.06
C ARG A 52 5.63 14.29 9.28
N LYS A 53 4.32 14.56 9.25
CA LYS A 53 3.60 15.16 10.37
C LYS A 53 3.72 14.32 11.64
N ALA A 54 3.57 13.00 11.55
CA ALA A 54 3.72 12.11 12.70
C ALA A 54 5.14 12.12 13.28
N ARG A 55 6.17 12.23 12.43
CA ARG A 55 7.56 12.42 12.88
C ARG A 55 7.77 13.78 13.56
N GLU A 56 7.19 14.85 13.03
CA GLU A 56 7.27 16.20 13.61
C GLU A 56 6.55 16.30 14.97
N GLU A 57 5.44 15.58 15.14
CA GLU A 57 4.67 15.50 16.40
C GLU A 57 5.22 14.46 17.38
N SER A 58 6.28 13.74 17.00
CA SER A 58 6.95 12.73 17.83
C SER A 58 7.54 13.38 19.08
N THR A 59 7.34 12.74 20.22
CA THR A 59 7.82 13.21 21.54
C THR A 59 8.39 12.04 22.33
N GLU A 60 9.20 12.27 23.36
CA GLU A 60 9.69 11.17 24.21
C GLU A 60 8.55 10.34 24.82
N ALA A 61 7.43 10.99 25.16
CA ALA A 61 6.25 10.31 25.70
C ALA A 61 5.41 9.57 24.64
N ARG A 62 5.59 9.90 23.36
CA ARG A 62 4.91 9.31 22.21
C ARG A 62 5.87 9.27 21.02
N PRO A 63 6.84 8.35 21.03
CA PRO A 63 7.79 8.24 19.94
C PRO A 63 7.08 7.76 18.68
N PHE A 64 7.55 8.24 17.55
CA PHE A 64 7.23 7.74 16.22
C PHE A 64 8.54 7.61 15.45
N ASP A 65 9.00 6.38 15.28
CA ASP A 65 10.31 6.09 14.68
C ASP A 65 10.19 5.47 13.26
N ALA A 66 11.31 4.99 12.72
CA ALA A 66 11.34 4.35 11.41
C ALA A 66 10.53 3.04 11.35
N ARG A 67 10.47 2.28 12.45
CA ARG A 67 9.69 1.04 12.53
C ARG A 67 8.20 1.34 12.54
N ASP A 68 7.80 2.39 13.26
CA ASP A 68 6.42 2.89 13.25
C ASP A 68 6.01 3.38 11.86
N ALA A 69 6.89 4.12 11.18
CA ALA A 69 6.65 4.55 9.79
C ALA A 69 6.52 3.36 8.83
N ALA A 70 7.38 2.34 8.98
CA ALA A 70 7.31 1.12 8.18
C ALA A 70 6.02 0.34 8.44
N LEU A 71 5.61 0.20 9.71
CA LEU A 71 4.36 -0.45 10.07
C LEU A 71 3.14 0.33 9.55
N ALA A 72 3.11 1.66 9.67
CA ALA A 72 2.04 2.49 9.12
C ALA A 72 1.95 2.31 7.59
N THR A 73 3.09 2.30 6.90
CA THR A 73 3.17 2.10 5.45
C THR A 73 2.63 0.73 5.05
N GLU A 74 3.03 -0.32 5.78
CA GLU A 74 2.51 -1.67 5.57
C GLU A 74 1.00 -1.73 5.78
N LEU A 75 0.51 -1.15 6.88
CA LEU A 75 -0.91 -1.19 7.21
C LEU A 75 -1.75 -0.48 6.15
N VAL A 76 -1.30 0.65 5.61
CA VAL A 76 -2.04 1.38 4.56
C VAL A 76 -2.02 0.60 3.25
N TYR A 77 -0.82 0.34 2.70
CA TYR A 77 -0.72 -0.30 1.39
C TYR A 77 -1.19 -1.74 1.39
N GLY A 78 -0.93 -2.50 2.45
CA GLY A 78 -1.38 -3.87 2.58
C GLY A 78 -2.91 -3.99 2.72
N THR A 79 -3.56 -3.03 3.38
CA THR A 79 -5.02 -2.97 3.44
C THR A 79 -5.61 -2.66 2.06
N LEU A 80 -5.11 -1.63 1.37
CA LEU A 80 -5.60 -1.24 0.05
C LEU A 80 -5.36 -2.32 -1.00
N ARG A 81 -4.18 -2.95 -0.98
CA ARG A 81 -3.81 -4.01 -1.93
C ARG A 81 -4.75 -5.21 -1.87
N ARG A 82 -5.18 -5.57 -0.66
CA ARG A 82 -6.05 -6.73 -0.42
C ARG A 82 -7.51 -6.35 -0.16
N GLN A 83 -7.92 -5.14 -0.55
CA GLN A 83 -9.25 -4.61 -0.25
C GLN A 83 -10.36 -5.50 -0.80
N GLY A 84 -10.27 -5.94 -2.06
CA GLY A 84 -11.28 -6.80 -2.68
C GLY A 84 -11.44 -8.13 -1.93
N THR A 85 -10.32 -8.76 -1.53
CA THR A 85 -10.34 -9.96 -0.69
C THR A 85 -10.98 -9.68 0.67
N TYR A 86 -10.60 -8.59 1.34
CA TYR A 86 -11.12 -8.27 2.67
C TYR A 86 -12.59 -7.90 2.64
N ASP A 87 -13.06 -7.23 1.61
CA ASP A 87 -14.48 -6.92 1.43
C ASP A 87 -15.29 -8.22 1.32
N ALA A 88 -14.85 -9.20 0.51
CA ALA A 88 -15.51 -10.51 0.43
C ALA A 88 -15.57 -11.24 1.80
N ILE A 89 -14.46 -11.21 2.55
CA ILE A 89 -14.39 -11.82 3.90
C ILE A 89 -15.28 -11.09 4.91
N ILE A 90 -15.28 -9.76 4.90
CA ILE A 90 -16.10 -8.95 5.81
C ILE A 90 -17.57 -9.18 5.49
N ALA A 91 -17.95 -9.26 4.21
CA ALA A 91 -19.32 -9.54 3.77
C ALA A 91 -19.86 -10.85 4.34
N GLU A 92 -19.05 -11.92 4.36
CA GLU A 92 -19.41 -13.20 4.97
C GLU A 92 -19.56 -13.10 6.50
N CYS A 93 -18.92 -12.12 7.14
CA CYS A 93 -18.95 -11.93 8.59
C CYS A 93 -20.09 -11.02 9.09
N VAL A 94 -20.82 -10.35 8.19
CA VAL A 94 -21.87 -9.38 8.53
C VAL A 94 -23.22 -9.74 7.92
N ASP A 95 -24.30 -9.47 8.65
CA ASP A 95 -25.66 -9.86 8.23
C ASP A 95 -26.34 -8.81 7.31
N ARG A 96 -25.56 -7.90 6.71
CA ARG A 96 -26.07 -6.81 5.86
C ARG A 96 -25.09 -6.51 4.71
N PRO A 97 -25.56 -5.97 3.57
CA PRO A 97 -24.65 -5.55 2.50
C PRO A 97 -23.61 -4.53 2.98
N LEU A 98 -22.37 -4.63 2.51
CA LEU A 98 -21.29 -3.70 2.93
C LEU A 98 -21.62 -2.23 2.67
N ARG A 99 -22.33 -1.93 1.57
CA ARG A 99 -22.83 -0.57 1.26
C ARG A 99 -23.75 0.04 2.33
N GLU A 100 -24.25 -0.75 3.27
CA GLU A 100 -25.09 -0.31 4.39
C GLU A 100 -24.30 -0.24 5.72
N VAL A 101 -23.01 -0.55 5.69
CA VAL A 101 -22.08 -0.34 6.80
C VAL A 101 -21.47 1.05 6.66
N ASP A 102 -21.41 1.78 7.78
CA ASP A 102 -20.80 3.11 7.87
C ASP A 102 -19.35 3.07 7.35
N PRO A 103 -18.94 3.87 6.34
CA PRO A 103 -17.62 3.75 5.71
C PRO A 103 -16.44 3.79 6.70
N PRO A 104 -16.38 4.70 7.70
CA PRO A 104 -15.35 4.66 8.75
C PRO A 104 -15.29 3.35 9.56
N VAL A 105 -16.40 2.61 9.67
CA VAL A 105 -16.40 1.27 10.28
C VAL A 105 -15.74 0.27 9.35
N LEU A 106 -16.01 0.33 8.04
CA LEU A 106 -15.37 -0.52 7.04
C LEU A 106 -13.87 -0.31 7.02
N ASP A 107 -13.36 0.93 7.05
CA ASP A 107 -11.90 1.14 7.08
C ASP A 107 -11.22 0.50 8.29
N VAL A 108 -11.87 0.57 9.47
CA VAL A 108 -11.34 -0.09 10.67
C VAL A 108 -11.44 -1.61 10.56
N LEU A 109 -12.48 -2.13 9.93
CA LEU A 109 -12.62 -3.57 9.67
C LEU A 109 -11.59 -4.06 8.67
N SER A 110 -11.39 -3.38 7.54
CA SER A 110 -10.41 -3.74 6.51
C SER A 110 -8.99 -3.63 7.05
N LEU A 111 -8.67 -2.56 7.80
CA LEU A 111 -7.38 -2.44 8.50
C LEU A 111 -7.19 -3.55 9.56
N GLY A 112 -8.25 -3.94 10.26
CA GLY A 112 -8.23 -5.05 11.22
C GLY A 112 -8.05 -6.40 10.54
N ALA A 113 -8.73 -6.64 9.42
CA ALA A 113 -8.61 -7.84 8.59
C ALA A 113 -7.20 -7.97 8.02
N HIS A 114 -6.62 -6.87 7.54
CA HIS A 114 -5.23 -6.86 7.08
C HIS A 114 -4.26 -7.24 8.19
N GLN A 115 -4.42 -6.69 9.39
CA GLN A 115 -3.57 -7.08 10.52
C GLN A 115 -3.70 -8.57 10.87
N LEU A 116 -4.90 -9.14 10.79
CA LEU A 116 -5.17 -10.53 11.11
C LEU A 116 -4.63 -11.51 10.05
N LEU A 117 -4.84 -11.18 8.77
CA LEU A 117 -4.65 -12.11 7.65
C LEU A 117 -3.44 -11.80 6.79
N GLY A 118 -3.00 -10.54 6.76
CA GLY A 118 -1.90 -10.05 5.92
C GLY A 118 -0.61 -9.74 6.67
N THR A 119 -0.58 -9.84 8.00
CA THR A 119 0.61 -9.53 8.81
C THR A 119 0.96 -10.65 9.78
N ARG A 120 2.12 -10.54 10.44
CA ARG A 120 2.57 -11.45 11.50
C ARG A 120 2.13 -11.00 12.90
N ILE A 121 1.22 -10.04 13.01
CA ILE A 121 0.73 -9.54 14.31
C ILE A 121 -0.14 -10.63 14.95
N PRO A 122 0.10 -11.01 16.22
CA PRO A 122 -0.74 -12.00 16.90
C PRO A 122 -2.22 -11.60 16.89
N ALA A 123 -3.12 -12.55 16.60
CA ALA A 123 -4.54 -12.26 16.40
C ALA A 123 -5.19 -11.47 17.55
N HIS A 124 -4.88 -11.84 18.80
CA HIS A 124 -5.40 -11.12 19.97
C HIS A 124 -4.93 -9.65 20.04
N ALA A 125 -3.70 -9.37 19.59
CA ALA A 125 -3.15 -8.02 19.55
C ALA A 125 -3.77 -7.20 18.41
N ALA A 126 -3.92 -7.80 17.22
CA ALA A 126 -4.60 -7.19 16.07
C ALA A 126 -6.05 -6.80 16.40
N VAL A 127 -6.84 -7.73 16.97
CA VAL A 127 -8.22 -7.45 17.41
C VAL A 127 -8.24 -6.37 18.48
N SER A 128 -7.42 -6.50 19.53
CA SER A 128 -7.40 -5.54 20.64
C SER A 128 -7.07 -4.12 20.14
N ALA A 129 -6.02 -3.98 19.32
CA ALA A 129 -5.59 -2.69 18.81
C ALA A 129 -6.62 -2.05 17.86
N SER A 130 -7.26 -2.86 17.00
CA SER A 130 -8.31 -2.36 16.09
C SER A 130 -9.57 -1.95 16.83
N VAL A 131 -9.91 -2.63 17.93
CA VAL A 131 -11.04 -2.24 18.80
C VAL A 131 -10.74 -0.96 19.57
N GLU A 132 -9.51 -0.79 20.06
CA GLU A 132 -9.07 0.47 20.68
C GLU A 132 -9.11 1.62 19.67
N LEU A 133 -8.62 1.41 18.44
CA LEU A 133 -8.76 2.36 17.34
C LEU A 133 -10.23 2.74 17.11
N ALA A 134 -11.11 1.74 16.98
CA ALA A 134 -12.55 1.96 16.80
C ALA A 134 -13.15 2.81 17.92
N ARG A 135 -12.74 2.61 19.19
CA ARG A 135 -13.21 3.45 20.30
C ARG A 135 -12.73 4.88 20.17
N VAL A 136 -11.51 5.09 19.69
CA VAL A 136 -10.94 6.44 19.50
C VAL A 136 -11.66 7.18 18.37
N VAL A 137 -11.89 6.54 17.22
CA VAL A 137 -12.35 7.22 16.01
C VAL A 137 -13.87 7.10 15.77
N LEU A 138 -14.52 6.08 16.32
CA LEU A 138 -15.96 5.78 16.11
C LEU A 138 -16.77 5.76 17.42
N GLY A 139 -16.12 5.70 18.58
CA GLY A 139 -16.78 5.57 19.89
C GLY A 139 -17.19 4.14 20.26
N ASP A 140 -17.56 3.94 21.53
CA ASP A 140 -17.71 2.62 22.15
C ASP A 140 -18.78 1.72 21.53
N GLY A 141 -19.86 2.29 21.00
CA GLY A 141 -20.96 1.53 20.40
C GLY A 141 -20.49 0.74 19.17
N ARG A 142 -19.85 1.43 18.22
CA ARG A 142 -19.32 0.85 16.98
C ARG A 142 -18.13 -0.06 17.25
N ALA A 143 -17.32 0.22 18.26
CA ALA A 143 -16.21 -0.65 18.65
C ALA A 143 -16.64 -2.08 19.05
N LYS A 144 -17.84 -2.26 19.62
CA LYS A 144 -18.37 -3.60 19.92
C LYS A 144 -18.68 -4.39 18.65
N PHE A 145 -19.23 -3.73 17.62
CA PHE A 145 -19.48 -4.33 16.33
C PHE A 145 -18.17 -4.72 15.64
N VAL A 146 -17.20 -3.81 15.58
CA VAL A 146 -15.83 -4.10 15.08
C VAL A 146 -15.23 -5.32 15.78
N ASN A 147 -15.28 -5.37 17.12
CA ASN A 147 -14.77 -6.50 17.88
C ASN A 147 -15.47 -7.83 17.51
N ALA A 148 -16.78 -7.82 17.32
CA ALA A 148 -17.54 -9.02 16.97
C ALA A 148 -17.14 -9.54 15.59
N VAL A 149 -17.06 -8.66 14.59
CA VAL A 149 -16.68 -9.01 13.22
C VAL A 149 -15.23 -9.49 13.16
N LEU A 150 -14.27 -8.76 13.74
CA LEU A 150 -12.86 -9.16 13.72
C LEU A 150 -12.60 -10.49 14.45
N ARG A 151 -13.40 -10.84 15.45
CA ARG A 151 -13.33 -12.17 16.08
C ARG A 151 -13.83 -13.29 15.18
N LYS A 152 -14.84 -13.03 14.34
CA LYS A 152 -15.27 -13.99 13.31
C LYS A 152 -14.16 -14.16 12.28
N ILE A 153 -13.58 -13.06 11.78
CA ILE A 153 -12.47 -13.09 10.82
C ILE A 153 -11.27 -13.86 11.38
N ALA A 154 -10.92 -13.64 12.65
CA ALA A 154 -9.79 -14.32 13.31
C ALA A 154 -10.01 -15.82 13.56
N ALA A 155 -11.17 -16.39 13.20
CA ALA A 155 -11.43 -17.82 13.35
C ALA A 155 -10.76 -18.69 12.28
N ASP A 156 -10.28 -18.07 11.19
CA ASP A 156 -9.58 -18.76 10.10
C ASP A 156 -8.38 -17.95 9.61
N ASP A 157 -7.48 -18.60 8.89
CA ASP A 157 -6.41 -17.94 8.16
C ASP A 157 -6.87 -17.48 6.76
N LEU A 158 -5.98 -16.82 6.02
CA LEU A 158 -6.32 -16.28 4.71
C LEU A 158 -6.71 -17.40 3.72
N ALA A 159 -6.04 -18.55 3.75
CA ALA A 159 -6.32 -19.64 2.83
C ALA A 159 -7.70 -20.24 3.10
N GLY A 160 -8.03 -20.51 4.38
CA GLY A 160 -9.34 -21.02 4.77
C GLY A 160 -10.48 -20.03 4.50
N TRP A 161 -10.20 -18.72 4.54
CA TRP A 161 -11.16 -17.72 4.08
C TRP A 161 -11.37 -17.74 2.58
N LEU A 162 -10.30 -17.78 1.78
CA LEU A 162 -10.38 -17.81 0.32
C LEU A 162 -11.18 -19.02 -0.18
N GLU A 163 -11.03 -20.19 0.43
CA GLU A 163 -11.84 -21.39 0.12
C GLU A 163 -13.35 -21.18 0.35
N LYS A 164 -13.75 -20.27 1.24
CA LYS A 164 -15.15 -20.01 1.57
C LYS A 164 -15.77 -18.92 0.71
N VAL A 165 -15.00 -17.88 0.38
CA VAL A 165 -15.53 -16.67 -0.25
C VAL A 165 -15.26 -16.58 -1.74
N ALA A 166 -14.23 -17.25 -2.26
CA ALA A 166 -14.00 -17.34 -3.70
C ALA A 166 -14.90 -18.45 -4.29
N PRO A 167 -15.60 -18.20 -5.41
CA PRO A 167 -16.31 -19.27 -6.11
C PRO A 167 -15.31 -20.31 -6.65
N PRO A 168 -15.76 -21.56 -6.90
CA PRO A 168 -14.92 -22.55 -7.57
C PRO A 168 -14.39 -22.00 -8.90
N TYR A 169 -13.10 -22.23 -9.16
CA TYR A 169 -12.44 -21.70 -10.37
C TYR A 169 -13.12 -22.17 -11.66
N ASP A 170 -13.61 -23.40 -11.70
CA ASP A 170 -14.30 -23.99 -12.85
C ASP A 170 -15.70 -23.43 -13.10
N GLU A 171 -16.33 -22.84 -12.07
CA GLU A 171 -17.64 -22.20 -12.18
C GLU A 171 -17.53 -20.73 -12.62
N ASP A 172 -16.62 -19.97 -12.00
CA ASP A 172 -16.37 -18.57 -12.35
C ASP A 172 -14.89 -18.18 -12.16
N PRO A 173 -14.04 -18.42 -13.17
CA PRO A 173 -12.60 -18.17 -13.08
C PRO A 173 -12.25 -16.70 -12.78
N GLU A 174 -12.95 -15.76 -13.42
CA GLU A 174 -12.63 -14.34 -13.25
C GLU A 174 -12.97 -13.84 -11.85
N GLU A 175 -14.12 -14.24 -11.28
CA GLU A 175 -14.48 -13.86 -9.91
C GLU A 175 -13.56 -14.55 -8.89
N HIS A 176 -13.22 -15.81 -9.13
CA HIS A 176 -12.24 -16.52 -8.32
C HIS A 176 -10.92 -15.75 -8.24
N LEU A 177 -10.35 -15.40 -9.41
CA LEU A 177 -9.10 -14.64 -9.50
C LEU A 177 -9.24 -13.24 -8.88
N ALA A 178 -10.37 -12.57 -9.09
CA ALA A 178 -10.66 -11.26 -8.52
C ALA A 178 -10.59 -11.27 -7.00
N ILE A 179 -11.17 -12.28 -6.36
CA ILE A 179 -11.19 -12.41 -4.90
C ILE A 179 -9.83 -12.89 -4.37
N VAL A 180 -9.23 -13.91 -4.99
CA VAL A 180 -7.95 -14.51 -4.53
C VAL A 180 -6.79 -13.52 -4.64
N HIS A 181 -6.71 -12.81 -5.75
CA HIS A 181 -5.66 -11.82 -6.01
C HIS A 181 -6.10 -10.39 -5.67
N SER A 182 -7.31 -10.15 -5.18
CA SER A 182 -7.79 -8.82 -4.80
C SER A 182 -7.77 -7.79 -5.94
N HIS A 183 -8.18 -8.21 -7.13
CA HIS A 183 -8.35 -7.33 -8.29
C HIS A 183 -9.83 -7.15 -8.59
N PRO A 184 -10.29 -5.96 -9.01
CA PRO A 184 -11.62 -5.83 -9.58
C PRO A 184 -11.79 -6.79 -10.76
N ARG A 185 -12.95 -7.45 -10.86
CA ARG A 185 -13.22 -8.42 -11.94
C ARG A 185 -12.89 -7.88 -13.34
N TRP A 186 -13.21 -6.62 -13.61
CA TRP A 186 -12.93 -6.01 -14.91
C TRP A 186 -11.42 -5.84 -15.18
N ILE A 187 -10.58 -5.68 -14.16
CA ILE A 187 -9.12 -5.66 -14.30
C ILE A 187 -8.62 -7.06 -14.65
N VAL A 188 -9.12 -8.10 -13.97
CA VAL A 188 -8.78 -9.49 -14.28
C VAL A 188 -9.09 -9.79 -15.74
N SER A 189 -10.31 -9.46 -16.20
CA SER A 189 -10.74 -9.64 -17.59
C SER A 189 -9.82 -8.87 -18.57
N ALA A 190 -9.52 -7.59 -18.30
CA ALA A 190 -8.66 -6.79 -19.16
C ALA A 190 -7.20 -7.33 -19.26
N LEU A 191 -6.64 -7.79 -18.15
CA LEU A 191 -5.29 -8.36 -18.11
C LEU A 191 -5.24 -9.73 -18.79
N TRP A 192 -6.28 -10.54 -18.62
CA TRP A 192 -6.43 -11.82 -19.30
C TRP A 192 -6.50 -11.63 -20.82
N ASP A 193 -7.30 -10.68 -21.29
CA ASP A 193 -7.36 -10.32 -22.71
C ASP A 193 -6.01 -9.83 -23.23
N ALA A 194 -5.28 -9.04 -22.45
CA ALA A 194 -3.95 -8.54 -22.81
C ALA A 194 -2.90 -9.66 -22.98
N LEU A 195 -3.06 -10.78 -22.28
CA LEU A 195 -2.24 -12.00 -22.45
C LEU A 195 -2.68 -12.87 -23.64
N GLY A 196 -3.71 -12.45 -24.38
CA GLY A 196 -4.22 -13.16 -25.55
C GLY A 196 -5.39 -14.11 -25.26
N GLY A 197 -6.07 -13.96 -24.12
CA GLY A 197 -7.32 -14.67 -23.79
C GLY A 197 -7.14 -16.13 -23.33
N GLY A 198 -5.93 -16.69 -23.38
CA GLY A 198 -5.63 -17.98 -22.75
C GLY A 198 -5.42 -17.84 -21.24
N SER A 199 -5.70 -18.89 -20.46
CA SER A 199 -5.47 -18.89 -19.00
C SER A 199 -3.99 -18.94 -18.60
N ALA A 200 -3.07 -19.07 -19.56
CA ALA A 200 -1.65 -19.19 -19.28
C ALA A 200 -1.08 -17.85 -18.77
N GLY A 201 -0.56 -17.85 -17.54
CA GLY A 201 0.17 -16.72 -16.96
C GLY A 201 -0.68 -15.63 -16.30
N ILE A 202 -2.02 -15.74 -16.27
CA ILE A 202 -2.87 -14.74 -15.61
C ILE A 202 -2.66 -14.73 -14.09
N GLU A 203 -2.54 -15.89 -13.45
CA GLU A 203 -2.24 -16.00 -12.01
C GLU A 203 -0.88 -15.39 -11.68
N ASP A 204 0.16 -15.73 -12.45
CA ASP A 204 1.50 -15.16 -12.26
C ASP A 204 1.50 -13.63 -12.40
N LEU A 205 0.73 -13.10 -13.36
CA LEU A 205 0.60 -11.66 -13.58
C LEU A 205 -0.10 -10.96 -12.40
N LEU A 206 -1.21 -11.53 -11.92
CA LEU A 206 -1.96 -10.98 -10.78
C LEU A 206 -1.19 -11.12 -9.46
N GLU A 207 -0.41 -12.19 -9.29
CA GLU A 207 0.51 -12.34 -8.16
C GLU A 207 1.62 -11.28 -8.21
N ALA A 208 2.26 -11.10 -9.37
CA ALA A 208 3.30 -10.08 -9.56
C ALA A 208 2.78 -8.66 -9.28
N ASP A 209 1.56 -8.33 -9.73
CA ASP A 209 0.94 -7.01 -9.48
C ASP A 209 0.65 -6.76 -7.98
N ASN A 210 0.52 -7.82 -7.19
CA ASN A 210 0.37 -7.75 -5.74
C ASN A 210 1.68 -7.78 -4.96
N GLU A 211 2.82 -7.97 -5.61
CA GLU A 211 4.10 -7.90 -4.92
C GLU A 211 4.34 -6.49 -4.38
N ARG A 212 5.17 -6.39 -3.33
CA ARG A 212 5.58 -5.08 -2.84
C ARG A 212 6.49 -4.45 -3.90
N PRO A 213 6.23 -3.20 -4.34
CA PRO A 213 7.06 -2.59 -5.37
C PRO A 213 8.48 -2.39 -4.88
N GLU A 214 9.46 -2.80 -5.67
CA GLU A 214 10.88 -2.50 -5.44
C GLU A 214 11.14 -1.00 -5.65
N VAL A 215 11.91 -0.38 -4.74
CA VAL A 215 12.32 1.01 -4.93
C VAL A 215 13.54 1.04 -5.86
N THR A 216 13.36 1.63 -7.04
CA THR A 216 14.42 1.77 -8.04
C THR A 216 14.83 3.22 -8.20
N LEU A 217 16.13 3.46 -8.25
CA LEU A 217 16.73 4.73 -8.59
C LEU A 217 17.22 4.74 -10.03
N VAL A 218 17.29 5.93 -10.63
CA VAL A 218 17.91 6.20 -11.93
C VAL A 218 19.10 7.13 -11.74
N ALA A 219 20.29 6.72 -12.18
CA ALA A 219 21.43 7.61 -12.32
C ALA A 219 21.30 8.42 -13.61
N ARG A 220 21.52 9.75 -13.55
CA ARG A 220 21.41 10.61 -14.73
C ARG A 220 22.78 10.74 -15.42
N PRO A 221 22.95 10.22 -16.65
CA PRO A 221 24.23 10.25 -17.34
C PRO A 221 24.83 11.65 -17.46
N GLY A 222 26.13 11.76 -17.27
CA GLY A 222 26.84 13.05 -17.24
C GLY A 222 26.69 13.82 -15.92
N ARG A 223 25.86 13.34 -14.98
CA ARG A 223 25.74 13.89 -13.63
C ARG A 223 26.07 12.87 -12.55
N SER A 224 25.77 11.59 -12.79
CA SER A 224 26.24 10.46 -11.98
C SER A 224 26.19 9.15 -12.77
N THR A 225 26.77 8.08 -12.22
CA THR A 225 26.68 6.71 -12.74
C THR A 225 25.94 5.78 -11.78
N ALA A 226 25.51 4.61 -12.27
CA ALA A 226 24.88 3.61 -11.41
C ALA A 226 25.86 3.09 -10.35
N GLU A 227 27.14 2.94 -10.68
CA GLU A 227 28.19 2.52 -9.77
C GLU A 227 28.42 3.53 -8.64
N GLU A 228 28.49 4.84 -8.96
CA GLU A 228 28.59 5.89 -7.95
C GLU A 228 27.37 5.90 -7.02
N LEU A 229 26.19 5.67 -7.59
CA LEU A 229 24.94 5.65 -6.82
C LEU A 229 24.86 4.40 -5.93
N MET A 230 25.28 3.24 -6.40
CA MET A 230 25.40 2.02 -5.58
C MET A 230 26.38 2.24 -4.42
N ALA A 231 27.55 2.83 -4.69
CA ALA A 231 28.52 3.13 -3.65
C ALA A 231 27.98 4.12 -2.60
N ALA A 232 27.18 5.11 -3.04
CA ALA A 232 26.55 6.08 -2.15
C ALA A 232 25.43 5.48 -1.27
N VAL A 233 24.71 4.47 -1.77
CA VAL A 233 23.68 3.74 -1.02
C VAL A 233 24.31 2.72 -0.07
N GLY A 234 25.41 2.09 -0.50
CA GLY A 234 26.07 0.98 0.20
C GLY A 234 25.85 -0.34 -0.54
N GLU A 235 26.93 -1.10 -0.72
CA GLU A 235 26.94 -2.34 -1.53
C GLU A 235 25.98 -3.42 -1.01
N ASP A 236 25.75 -3.48 0.30
CA ASP A 236 24.82 -4.43 0.92
C ASP A 236 23.35 -3.99 0.80
N SER A 237 23.11 -2.71 0.49
CA SER A 237 21.80 -2.07 0.43
C SER A 237 21.32 -1.76 -1.00
N ALA A 238 22.13 -2.09 -2.00
CA ALA A 238 21.89 -1.78 -3.39
C ALA A 238 22.26 -2.95 -4.31
N LEU A 239 21.41 -3.18 -5.31
CA LEU A 239 21.69 -4.08 -6.43
C LEU A 239 21.70 -3.30 -7.73
N PRO A 240 22.44 -3.76 -8.75
CA PRO A 240 22.28 -3.23 -10.08
C PRO A 240 20.84 -3.45 -10.58
N GLY A 241 20.42 -2.57 -11.48
CA GLY A 241 19.21 -2.77 -12.29
C GLY A 241 19.23 -4.13 -13.00
N ARG A 242 18.06 -4.73 -13.16
CA ARG A 242 17.93 -5.97 -13.93
C ARG A 242 18.14 -5.68 -15.41
N TRP A 243 17.55 -4.60 -15.91
CA TRP A 243 17.40 -4.30 -17.34
C TRP A 243 17.99 -2.96 -17.75
N SER A 244 17.80 -1.90 -16.95
CA SER A 244 18.29 -0.57 -17.28
C SER A 244 19.74 -0.39 -16.82
N PRO A 245 20.66 0.10 -17.68
CA PRO A 245 22.04 0.37 -17.30
C PRO A 245 22.19 1.56 -16.33
N TYR A 246 21.12 2.32 -16.14
CA TYR A 246 21.08 3.48 -15.24
C TYR A 246 20.42 3.15 -13.90
N ALA A 247 19.89 1.94 -13.74
CA ALA A 247 19.11 1.59 -12.58
C ALA A 247 19.96 1.08 -11.41
N VAL A 248 19.57 1.49 -10.21
CA VAL A 248 20.03 0.93 -8.94
C VAL A 248 18.81 0.57 -8.12
N ARG A 249 18.68 -0.69 -7.74
CA ARG A 249 17.56 -1.21 -6.95
C ARG A 249 17.96 -1.22 -5.49
N LEU A 250 17.11 -0.69 -4.62
CA LEU A 250 17.34 -0.74 -3.18
C LEU A 250 16.89 -2.10 -2.64
N THR A 251 17.75 -2.81 -1.93
CA THR A 251 17.43 -4.13 -1.34
C THR A 251 16.53 -4.00 -0.12
N GLU A 252 16.74 -2.93 0.64
CA GLU A 252 15.87 -2.50 1.70
C GLU A 252 15.19 -1.21 1.26
N GLY A 253 13.88 -1.09 1.52
CA GLY A 253 13.19 0.17 1.31
C GLY A 253 13.87 1.30 2.11
N GLY A 254 13.46 2.55 1.90
CA GLY A 254 14.08 3.65 2.62
C GLY A 254 13.50 5.00 2.24
N GLU A 255 14.27 6.05 2.49
CA GLU A 255 13.93 7.41 2.11
C GLU A 255 14.88 7.87 0.98
N PRO A 256 14.64 7.50 -0.29
CA PRO A 256 15.49 7.92 -1.41
C PRO A 256 15.72 9.43 -1.51
N GLY A 257 14.73 10.23 -1.09
CA GLY A 257 14.85 11.68 -1.05
C GLY A 257 15.87 12.20 -0.03
N ALA A 258 16.38 11.34 0.86
CA ALA A 258 17.47 11.66 1.77
C ALA A 258 18.85 11.57 1.12
N LEU A 259 18.98 10.88 -0.02
CA LEU A 259 20.25 10.74 -0.74
C LEU A 259 20.64 12.04 -1.42
N ASP A 260 21.89 12.48 -1.24
CA ASP A 260 22.38 13.73 -1.82
C ASP A 260 22.32 13.71 -3.35
N ALA A 261 22.60 12.57 -3.99
CA ALA A 261 22.46 12.42 -5.44
C ALA A 261 21.03 12.68 -5.93
N VAL A 262 20.01 12.30 -5.15
CA VAL A 262 18.60 12.58 -5.48
C VAL A 262 18.28 14.05 -5.24
N ARG A 263 18.70 14.62 -4.11
CA ARG A 263 18.48 16.05 -3.77
C ARG A 263 19.12 17.00 -4.77
N GLU A 264 20.31 16.66 -5.26
CA GLU A 264 21.06 17.42 -6.24
C GLU A 264 20.58 17.18 -7.69
N GLY A 265 19.61 16.28 -7.89
CA GLY A 265 19.10 15.92 -9.20
C GLY A 265 20.14 15.26 -10.09
N ARG A 266 21.13 14.59 -9.51
CA ARG A 266 22.06 13.67 -10.20
C ARG A 266 21.46 12.27 -10.35
N ALA A 267 20.51 11.92 -9.48
CA ALA A 267 19.69 10.72 -9.55
C ALA A 267 18.21 11.07 -9.30
N GLY A 268 17.33 10.07 -9.43
CA GLY A 268 15.92 10.19 -9.06
C GLY A 268 15.30 8.83 -8.75
N VAL A 269 14.09 8.80 -8.20
CA VAL A 269 13.31 7.55 -8.04
C VAL A 269 12.54 7.31 -9.33
N GLN A 270 12.78 6.18 -9.99
CA GLN A 270 12.14 5.83 -11.25
C GLN A 270 12.23 4.32 -11.51
N ASP A 271 11.11 3.72 -11.88
CA ASP A 271 11.06 2.30 -12.26
C ASP A 271 11.91 2.00 -13.51
N GLU A 272 12.45 0.78 -13.61
CA GLU A 272 13.29 0.39 -14.75
C GLU A 272 12.56 0.45 -16.09
N GLY A 273 11.27 0.10 -16.14
CA GLY A 273 10.48 0.15 -17.37
C GLY A 273 10.42 1.55 -17.96
N SER A 274 10.18 2.56 -17.12
CA SER A 274 10.20 3.97 -17.49
C SER A 274 11.58 4.43 -17.96
N GLN A 275 12.65 3.90 -17.36
CA GLN A 275 14.02 4.18 -17.81
C GLN A 275 14.24 3.58 -19.21
N LEU A 276 13.85 2.33 -19.42
CA LEU A 276 13.98 1.65 -20.71
C LEU A 276 13.21 2.36 -21.82
N VAL A 277 12.01 2.91 -21.54
CA VAL A 277 11.27 3.72 -22.52
C VAL A 277 12.08 4.94 -22.97
N ALA A 278 12.69 5.66 -22.02
CA ALA A 278 13.55 6.81 -22.33
C ALA A 278 14.80 6.40 -23.13
N VAL A 279 15.42 5.27 -22.76
CA VAL A 279 16.60 4.72 -23.46
C VAL A 279 16.24 4.23 -24.87
N ALA A 280 15.11 3.58 -25.04
CA ALA A 280 14.63 3.11 -26.34
C ALA A 280 14.36 4.30 -27.26
N LEU A 281 13.66 5.34 -26.77
CA LEU A 281 13.42 6.56 -27.54
C LEU A 281 14.74 7.25 -27.92
N ALA A 282 15.66 7.40 -26.98
CA ALA A 282 16.97 7.99 -27.25
C ALA A 282 17.77 7.22 -28.31
N ASN A 283 17.61 5.90 -28.41
CA ASN A 283 18.32 5.06 -29.38
C ASN A 283 17.50 4.76 -30.65
N ALA A 284 16.30 5.32 -30.79
CA ALA A 284 15.51 5.17 -31.99
C ALA A 284 16.28 5.78 -33.20
N PRO A 285 16.35 5.08 -34.35
CA PRO A 285 16.94 5.64 -35.56
C PRO A 285 16.21 6.93 -35.95
N LEU A 286 16.97 7.97 -36.27
CA LEU A 286 16.44 9.25 -36.70
C LEU A 286 16.93 9.58 -38.11
N GLU A 287 16.00 9.96 -38.99
CA GLU A 287 16.31 10.62 -40.25
C GLU A 287 16.31 12.15 -40.01
N GLY A 288 17.47 12.78 -40.14
CA GLY A 288 17.63 14.23 -39.96
C GLY A 288 18.36 14.63 -38.66
N PRO A 289 18.21 15.89 -38.21
CA PRO A 289 19.02 16.45 -37.13
C PRO A 289 18.57 15.99 -35.74
N ASP A 290 19.50 15.38 -34.99
CA ASP A 290 19.34 14.92 -33.60
C ASP A 290 19.66 16.04 -32.59
N GLU A 291 18.98 17.19 -32.69
CA GLU A 291 19.32 18.40 -31.89
C GLU A 291 18.21 18.83 -30.91
N ARG A 292 16.95 18.47 -31.17
CA ARG A 292 15.80 18.95 -30.40
C ARG A 292 14.84 17.81 -30.08
N TRP A 293 14.70 17.52 -28.80
CA TRP A 293 13.85 16.45 -28.29
C TRP A 293 12.63 17.06 -27.58
N LEU A 294 11.51 16.35 -27.58
CA LEU A 294 10.27 16.76 -26.92
C LEU A 294 9.73 15.61 -26.07
N ASP A 295 9.48 15.87 -24.79
CA ASP A 295 8.56 15.09 -23.96
C ASP A 295 7.27 15.89 -23.83
N GLY A 296 6.23 15.48 -24.56
CA GLY A 296 4.94 16.19 -24.60
C GLY A 296 3.98 15.83 -23.47
N CYS A 297 4.37 14.90 -22.58
CA CYS A 297 3.57 14.47 -21.45
C CYS A 297 4.47 14.34 -20.22
N ALA A 298 5.22 15.40 -19.93
CA ALA A 298 6.35 15.34 -19.01
C ALA A 298 5.98 15.35 -17.52
N GLY A 299 4.72 15.10 -17.15
CA GLY A 299 4.32 14.98 -15.75
C GLY A 299 5.10 13.90 -15.00
N PRO A 300 5.07 13.92 -13.66
CA PRO A 300 6.14 14.36 -12.72
C PRO A 300 7.62 14.51 -13.20
N GLY A 301 7.96 14.26 -14.46
CA GLY A 301 9.26 14.63 -15.05
C GLY A 301 10.35 13.57 -14.95
N GLY A 302 10.06 12.37 -14.46
CA GLY A 302 11.06 11.31 -14.32
C GLY A 302 11.68 10.90 -15.67
N LYS A 303 10.84 10.60 -16.67
CA LYS A 303 11.28 10.23 -18.03
C LYS A 303 11.97 11.40 -18.73
N ALA A 304 11.37 12.59 -18.68
CA ALA A 304 11.98 13.83 -19.17
C ALA A 304 13.38 14.07 -18.58
N ALA A 305 13.59 13.85 -17.28
CA ALA A 305 14.89 14.07 -16.66
C ALA A 305 15.97 13.11 -17.17
N LEU A 306 15.65 11.83 -17.36
CA LEU A 306 16.58 10.87 -17.97
C LEU A 306 16.80 11.20 -19.45
N LEU A 307 15.74 11.47 -20.21
CA LEU A 307 15.84 11.89 -21.62
C LEU A 307 16.71 13.13 -21.78
N GLY A 308 16.57 14.13 -20.90
CA GLY A 308 17.37 15.35 -20.94
C GLY A 308 18.85 15.09 -20.66
N ALA A 309 19.16 14.18 -19.75
CA ALA A 309 20.54 13.75 -19.50
C ALA A 309 21.14 13.02 -20.71
N LEU A 310 20.35 12.17 -21.39
CA LEU A 310 20.76 11.48 -22.62
C LEU A 310 20.93 12.45 -23.79
N ALA A 311 20.00 13.39 -23.97
CA ALA A 311 20.06 14.45 -24.99
C ALA A 311 21.33 15.29 -24.83
N ALA A 312 21.64 15.73 -23.60
CA ALA A 312 22.83 16.53 -23.31
C ALA A 312 24.14 15.80 -23.68
N ARG A 313 24.19 14.46 -23.54
CA ARG A 313 25.35 13.63 -23.96
C ARG A 313 25.57 13.64 -25.48
N ARG A 314 24.56 14.03 -26.25
CA ARG A 314 24.60 14.14 -27.72
C ARG A 314 24.63 15.59 -28.21
N GLY A 315 24.64 16.57 -27.30
CA GLY A 315 24.54 17.99 -27.66
C GLY A 315 23.11 18.42 -28.07
N ALA A 316 22.10 17.60 -27.79
CA ALA A 316 20.70 17.92 -28.05
C ALA A 316 20.04 18.62 -26.86
N ALA A 317 18.99 19.38 -27.12
CA ALA A 317 18.16 20.04 -26.11
C ALA A 317 16.80 19.34 -25.98
N LEU A 318 16.37 19.06 -24.75
CA LEU A 318 15.03 18.56 -24.46
C LEU A 318 14.10 19.71 -24.05
N LEU A 319 12.93 19.75 -24.69
CA LEU A 319 11.76 20.49 -24.20
C LEU A 319 10.82 19.51 -23.49
N ALA A 320 10.40 19.84 -22.27
CA ALA A 320 9.43 19.07 -21.49
C ALA A 320 8.17 19.92 -21.29
N ALA A 321 7.02 19.41 -21.71
CA ALA A 321 5.72 20.09 -21.68
C ALA A 321 4.68 19.34 -20.84
#